data_AF-A0A835URU3-F1
#
_entry.id   AF-A0A835URU3-F1
#
_cell.length_a   1.000
_cell.length_b   1.000
_cell.length_c   1.000
_cell.angle_alpha   90.00
_cell.angle_beta   90.00
_cell.angle_gamma   90.00
#
_symmetry.space_group_name_H-M   'P 1'
#
loop_
_entity.id
_entity.type
_entity.pdbx_description
1 polymer ?
#
loop_
_entity_poly.entity_id
_entity_poly.type
_entity_poly.pdbx_seq_one_letter_code
_entity_poly.pdbx_strand_id
1 'polypeptide(L)'
;MLPEMAAAAVVTMNSKLPSVRRRAYVTFLAGDVVAALYDVPQSHRRLLESQGCIFREIEPVYPPANQTRFAMPYYVINYSKLRIWEFVDYERMVYLDADIPRGWLGP
;
A
#
# COMPACT_ATOMS: atom_id res chain seq x y z
N MET A 1 21.05 -14.65 -17.26
CA MET A 1 20.94 -15.49 -16.04
C MET A 1 20.54 -14.73 -14.77
N LEU A 2 20.37 -13.40 -14.77
CA LEU A 2 19.91 -12.60 -13.62
C LEU A 2 18.37 -12.39 -13.46
N PRO A 3 17.50 -12.49 -14.50
CA PRO A 3 16.06 -12.23 -14.31
C PRO A 3 15.32 -13.37 -13.60
N GLU A 4 15.81 -14.60 -13.74
CA GLU A 4 15.15 -15.81 -13.24
C GLU A 4 15.24 -15.94 -11.71
N MET A 5 16.32 -15.43 -11.11
CA MET A 5 16.52 -15.43 -9.65
C MET A 5 15.65 -14.37 -8.94
N ALA A 6 15.36 -13.25 -9.61
CA ALA A 6 14.41 -12.25 -9.10
C ALA A 6 12.98 -12.80 -9.13
N ALA A 7 12.58 -13.48 -10.22
CA ALA A 7 11.29 -14.16 -10.30
C ALA A 7 11.17 -15.30 -9.25
N ALA A 8 12.24 -16.07 -9.03
CA ALA A 8 12.25 -17.12 -8.00
C ALA A 8 12.15 -16.57 -6.57
N ALA A 9 12.72 -15.39 -6.28
CA ALA A 9 12.55 -14.71 -5.00
C ALA A 9 11.10 -14.21 -4.81
N VAL A 10 10.46 -13.69 -5.86
CA VAL A 10 9.03 -13.30 -5.85
C VAL A 10 8.14 -14.53 -5.61
N VAL A 11 8.41 -15.66 -6.29
CA VAL A 11 7.64 -16.91 -6.12
C VAL A 11 7.85 -17.53 -4.74
N THR A 12 9.08 -17.49 -4.20
CA THR A 12 9.39 -18.03 -2.88
C THR A 12 8.89 -17.12 -1.74
N MET A 13 8.80 -15.81 -1.96
CA MET A 13 8.13 -14.89 -1.03
C MET A 13 6.61 -15.03 -1.09
N ASN A 14 6.02 -15.35 -2.24
CA ASN A 14 4.58 -15.64 -2.34
C ASN A 14 4.15 -16.91 -1.56
N SER A 15 5.04 -17.90 -1.42
CA SER A 15 4.75 -19.12 -0.64
C SER A 15 5.06 -18.99 0.86
N LYS A 16 5.82 -17.96 1.26
CA LYS A 16 6.21 -17.68 2.65
C LYS A 16 5.79 -16.30 3.17
N LEU A 17 4.90 -15.60 2.46
CA LEU A 17 4.21 -14.44 3.01
C LEU A 17 3.39 -14.99 4.19
N PRO A 18 3.75 -14.67 5.44
CA PRO A 18 3.07 -15.23 6.60
C PRO A 18 1.64 -14.76 6.50
N SER A 19 0.71 -15.69 6.17
CA SER A 19 -0.75 -15.50 6.08
C SER A 19 -1.09 -14.05 6.34
N VAL A 20 -0.93 -13.19 5.32
CA VAL A 20 -1.22 -11.76 5.48
C VAL A 20 -2.69 -11.76 5.80
N ARG A 21 -3.02 -11.63 7.11
CA ARG A 21 -4.40 -11.60 7.57
C ARG A 21 -5.05 -10.57 6.68
N ARG A 22 -6.05 -11.00 5.90
CA ARG A 22 -6.76 -10.27 4.84
C ARG A 22 -7.12 -8.84 5.28
N ARG A 23 -6.13 -7.96 5.32
CA ARG A 23 -6.22 -6.56 5.65
C ARG A 23 -5.88 -5.93 4.33
N ALA A 24 -6.92 -5.69 3.55
CA ALA A 24 -6.87 -4.72 2.48
C ALA A 24 -6.32 -3.42 3.10
N TYR A 25 -5.10 -3.02 2.73
CA TYR A 25 -4.50 -1.79 3.24
C TYR A 25 -4.95 -0.64 2.38
N VAL A 26 -5.57 0.32 3.04
CA VAL A 26 -6.09 1.56 2.47
C VAL A 26 -5.30 2.66 3.15
N THR A 27 -4.68 3.54 2.38
CA THR A 27 -4.10 4.77 2.89
C THR A 27 -4.91 5.93 2.33
N PHE A 28 -5.43 6.78 3.20
CA PHE A 28 -6.12 8.00 2.80
C PHE A 28 -5.11 9.12 2.64
N LEU A 29 -5.21 9.82 1.52
CA LEU A 29 -4.53 11.10 1.32
C LEU A 29 -5.62 12.16 1.38
N ALA A 30 -5.51 13.11 2.30
CA ALA A 30 -6.52 14.15 2.45
C ALA A 30 -6.67 14.90 1.12
N GLY A 31 -7.90 14.88 0.60
CA GLY A 31 -8.22 15.23 -0.79
C GLY A 31 -8.65 14.00 -1.57
N ASP A 32 -9.76 13.36 -1.16
CA ASP A 32 -10.51 12.27 -1.81
C ASP A 32 -9.74 11.04 -2.32
N VAL A 33 -8.41 10.98 -2.22
CA VAL A 33 -7.60 9.93 -2.83
C VAL A 33 -7.38 8.78 -1.85
N VAL A 34 -7.62 7.59 -2.36
CA VAL A 34 -7.39 6.34 -1.64
C VAL A 34 -6.33 5.53 -2.37
N ALA A 35 -5.16 5.38 -1.76
CA ALA A 35 -4.09 4.53 -2.26
C ALA A 35 -4.20 3.14 -1.63
N ALA A 36 -4.25 2.08 -2.45
CA ALA A 36 -4.39 0.71 -1.95
C ALA A 36 -3.65 -0.32 -2.82
N LEU A 37 -3.30 -1.45 -2.21
CA LEU A 37 -2.67 -2.57 -2.92
C LEU A 37 -3.69 -3.36 -3.76
N TYR A 38 -3.19 -4.20 -4.66
CA TYR A 38 -4.00 -5.03 -5.54
C TYR A 38 -4.93 -6.01 -4.80
N ASP A 39 -4.65 -6.32 -3.53
CA ASP A 39 -5.40 -7.28 -2.71
C ASP A 39 -6.75 -6.74 -2.18
N VAL A 40 -7.04 -5.45 -2.40
CA VAL A 40 -8.35 -4.86 -2.09
C VAL A 40 -9.42 -5.36 -3.08
N PRO A 41 -10.50 -6.01 -2.62
CA PRO A 41 -11.56 -6.52 -3.50
C PRO A 41 -12.21 -5.42 -4.33
N GLN A 42 -12.54 -5.74 -5.59
CA GLN A 42 -13.17 -4.77 -6.50
C GLN A 42 -14.49 -4.20 -5.97
N SER A 43 -15.25 -4.98 -5.20
CA SER A 43 -16.48 -4.50 -4.54
C SER A 43 -16.21 -3.35 -3.56
N HIS A 44 -15.10 -3.38 -2.82
CA HIS A 44 -14.71 -2.30 -1.90
C HIS A 44 -14.22 -1.08 -2.66
N ARG A 45 -13.51 -1.26 -3.78
CA ARG A 45 -13.08 -0.17 -4.66
C ARG A 45 -14.27 0.62 -5.19
N ARG A 46 -15.29 -0.08 -5.73
CA ARG A 46 -16.53 0.54 -6.19
C ARG A 46 -17.28 1.28 -5.09
N LEU A 47 -17.24 0.78 -3.85
CA LEU A 47 -17.85 1.46 -2.71
C LEU A 47 -17.13 2.80 -2.43
N LEU A 48 -15.79 2.80 -2.43
CA LEU A 48 -15.00 4.01 -2.25
C LEU A 48 -15.26 5.03 -3.37
N GLU A 49 -15.25 4.58 -4.62
CA GLU A 49 -15.57 5.42 -5.78
C GLU A 49 -16.99 6.00 -5.69
N SER A 50 -17.97 5.20 -5.23
CA SER A 50 -19.36 5.67 -5.02
C SER A 50 -19.48 6.70 -3.91
N GLN A 51 -18.52 6.76 -2.99
CA GLN A 51 -18.43 7.77 -1.93
C GLN A 51 -17.67 9.03 -2.37
N GLY A 52 -17.25 9.11 -3.64
CA GLY A 52 -16.51 10.22 -4.20
C GLY A 52 -14.99 10.09 -4.08
N CYS A 53 -14.48 8.95 -3.59
CA CYS A 53 -13.04 8.75 -3.49
C CYS A 53 -12.41 8.39 -4.85
N ILE A 54 -11.23 8.95 -5.13
CA ILE A 54 -10.38 8.58 -6.25
C ILE A 54 -9.50 7.40 -5.82
N PHE A 55 -9.81 6.21 -6.32
CA PHE A 55 -9.00 5.02 -6.03
C PHE A 55 -7.73 5.00 -6.88
N ARG A 56 -6.57 4.82 -6.23
CA ARG A 56 -5.26 4.65 -6.86
C ARG A 56 -4.66 3.33 -6.40
N GLU A 57 -4.50 2.40 -7.34
CA GLU A 57 -3.76 1.17 -7.06
C GLU A 57 -2.26 1.48 -6.99
N ILE A 58 -1.57 0.95 -5.98
CA ILE A 58 -0.13 1.09 -5.78
C ILE A 58 0.56 -0.27 -5.76
N GLU A 59 1.81 -0.30 -6.22
CA GLU A 59 2.65 -1.49 -6.18
C GLU A 59 3.35 -1.62 -4.81
N PRO A 60 3.50 -2.85 -4.27
CA PRO A 60 4.24 -3.06 -3.04
C PRO A 60 5.70 -2.59 -3.14
N VAL A 61 6.25 -2.13 -2.03
CA VAL A 61 7.66 -1.75 -1.91
C VAL A 61 8.41 -2.82 -1.12
N TYR A 62 9.30 -3.54 -1.81
CA TYR A 62 10.15 -4.55 -1.19
C TYR A 62 11.54 -3.97 -0.86
N PRO A 63 12.15 -4.38 0.27
CA PRO A 63 13.52 -4.00 0.57
C PRO A 63 14.50 -4.66 -0.43
N PRO A 64 15.62 -4.01 -0.74
CA PRO A 64 16.67 -4.61 -1.56
C PRO A 64 17.28 -5.83 -0.85
N ALA A 65 17.63 -6.87 -1.62
CA ALA A 65 18.12 -8.14 -1.09
C ALA A 65 19.44 -8.01 -0.27
N ASN A 66 20.18 -6.91 -0.44
CA ASN A 66 21.58 -6.78 -0.07
C ASN A 66 21.79 -5.95 1.21
N GLN A 67 20.74 -5.35 1.77
CA GLN A 67 20.82 -4.41 2.88
C GLN A 67 19.60 -4.57 3.81
N THR A 68 19.71 -5.44 4.82
CA THR A 68 18.56 -5.77 5.67
C THR A 68 18.77 -5.47 7.16
N ARG A 69 19.86 -4.80 7.56
CA ARG A 69 20.09 -4.49 8.98
C ARG A 69 18.92 -3.70 9.62
N PHE A 70 18.25 -2.86 8.83
CA PHE A 70 17.07 -2.10 9.25
C PHE A 70 15.85 -2.29 8.31
N ALA A 71 16.04 -2.96 7.17
CA ALA A 71 15.00 -3.15 6.17
C ALA A 71 14.56 -4.63 6.15
N MET A 72 13.45 -4.93 6.82
CA MET A 72 12.97 -6.30 6.99
C MET A 72 11.83 -6.62 6.01
N PRO A 73 11.84 -7.76 5.30
CA PRO A 73 10.83 -8.09 4.30
C PRO A 73 9.38 -8.11 4.79
N TYR A 74 9.15 -8.40 6.07
CA TYR A 74 7.80 -8.44 6.64
C TYR A 74 7.18 -7.04 6.85
N TYR A 75 7.95 -5.96 6.68
CA TYR A 75 7.45 -4.58 6.71
C TYR A 75 7.04 -4.04 5.33
N VAL A 76 6.86 -4.92 4.32
CA VAL A 76 6.45 -4.54 2.95
C VAL A 76 5.27 -3.57 2.92
N ILE A 77 4.28 -3.75 3.79
CA ILE A 77 3.11 -2.87 3.91
C ILE A 77 3.53 -1.47 4.38
N ASN A 78 4.41 -1.38 5.38
CA ASN A 78 4.89 -0.11 5.91
C ASN A 78 5.73 0.64 4.87
N TYR A 79 6.54 -0.07 4.09
CA TYR A 79 7.30 0.54 3.00
C TYR A 79 6.40 1.01 1.87
N SER A 80 5.32 0.27 1.59
CA SER A 80 4.37 0.63 0.53
C SER A 80 3.64 1.94 0.83
N LYS A 81 3.53 2.37 2.10
CA LYS A 81 3.04 3.70 2.48
C LYS A 81 3.87 4.84 1.88
N LEU A 82 5.13 4.59 1.50
CA LEU A 82 5.99 5.61 0.88
C LEU A 82 5.62 5.88 -0.59
N ARG A 83 4.77 5.06 -1.22
CA ARG A 83 4.30 5.29 -2.60
C ARG A 83 3.53 6.60 -2.77
N ILE A 84 3.05 7.18 -1.67
CA ILE A 84 2.41 8.50 -1.66
C ILE A 84 3.33 9.60 -2.26
N TRP A 85 4.66 9.44 -2.20
CA TRP A 85 5.61 10.37 -2.78
C TRP A 85 5.61 10.37 -4.31
N GLU A 86 5.02 9.35 -4.95
CA GLU A 86 4.87 9.29 -6.41
C GLU A 86 3.67 10.13 -6.90
N PHE A 87 2.86 10.66 -5.98
CA PHE A 87 1.63 11.39 -6.31
C PHE A 87 1.99 12.86 -6.54
N VAL A 88 2.77 13.10 -7.59
CA VAL A 88 3.32 14.40 -7.98
C VAL A 88 2.28 15.37 -8.58
N ASP A 89 1.06 14.89 -8.82
CA ASP A 89 -0.06 15.68 -9.31
C ASP A 89 -0.61 16.67 -8.26
N TYR A 90 -0.15 16.59 -7.01
CA TYR A 90 -0.61 17.41 -5.88
C TYR A 90 0.51 18.30 -5.34
N GLU A 91 0.23 19.59 -5.18
CA GLU A 91 1.17 20.53 -4.55
C GLU A 91 1.36 20.25 -3.05
N ARG A 92 0.29 19.82 -2.37
CA ARG A 92 0.27 19.53 -0.92
C ARG A 92 -0.65 18.35 -0.65
N MET A 93 -0.23 17.47 0.26
CA MET A 93 -0.98 16.29 0.64
C MET A 93 -0.86 16.06 2.14
N VAL A 94 -1.92 15.56 2.78
CA VAL A 94 -1.88 15.08 4.16
C VAL A 94 -2.10 13.58 4.14
N TYR A 95 -1.22 12.84 4.82
CA TYR A 95 -1.38 11.40 4.97
C TYR A 95 -2.28 11.09 6.18
N LEU A 96 -3.26 10.21 5.97
CA LEU A 96 -4.16 9.69 6.99
C LEU A 96 -4.23 8.15 6.88
N ASP A 97 -4.00 7.46 7.99
CA ASP A 97 -4.16 6.00 8.03
C ASP A 97 -5.65 5.62 8.03
N ALA A 98 -6.00 4.46 7.46
CA ALA A 98 -7.39 4.05 7.30
C ALA A 98 -8.10 3.67 8.61
N ASP A 99 -7.34 3.49 9.69
CA ASP A 99 -7.86 3.23 11.02
C ASP A 99 -8.02 4.49 11.87
N ILE A 100 -7.73 5.68 11.32
CA ILE A 100 -7.97 6.96 12.00
C ILE A 100 -9.49 7.15 12.17
N PRO A 101 -10.00 7.23 13.42
CA PRO A 101 -11.42 7.44 13.65
C PRO A 101 -11.84 8.84 13.21
N ARG A 102 -12.99 8.95 12.53
CA ARG A 102 -13.57 10.24 12.11
C ARG A 102 -13.82 11.23 13.27
N GLY A 103 -13.94 10.75 14.51
CA GLY A 103 -14.23 11.60 15.67
C GLY A 103 -13.11 12.55 16.13
N TRP A 104 -11.92 12.49 15.50
CA TRP A 104 -10.79 13.39 15.82
C TRP A 104 -10.67 14.59 14.88
N LEU A 105 -11.40 14.58 13.76
CA LEU A 105 -11.63 15.74 12.93
C LEU A 105 -12.90 16.39 13.50
N GLY A 106 -12.79 17.60 14.04
CA GLY A 106 -13.92 18.29 14.68
C GLY A 106 -15.16 18.43 13.78
N PRO A 107 -16.28 18.96 14.31
CA PRO A 107 -17.44 19.29 13.48
C PRO A 107 -17.08 20.22 12.31
#